data_AF-W1X627-F1
#
_entry.id   AF-W1X627-F1
#
_cell.length_a   1.000
_cell.length_b   1.000
_cell.length_c   1.000
_cell.angle_alpha   90.00
_cell.angle_beta   90.00
_cell.angle_gamma   90.00
#
_symmetry.space_group_name_H-M   'P 1'
#
loop_
_entity.id
_entity.type
_entity.pdbx_description
1 polymer ?
#
loop_
_entity_poly.entity_id
_entity_poly.type
_entity_poly.pdbx_seq_one_letter_code
_entity_poly.pdbx_strand_id
1 'polypeptide(L)' 'INIIQGRYNLIENCIPLDFQIGDSYRSLIITGPNAGGKTVVLKTVGLMTLAVMSGFHVSCREGSEMSVFDKVFVDI' A
#
# COMPACT_ATOMS: atom_id res chain seq x y z
N ILE A 1 7.43 -2.45 -5.38
CA ILE A 1 6.35 -1.47 -5.12
C ILE A 1 6.99 -0.21 -4.54
N ASN A 2 6.69 0.95 -5.13
CA ASN A 2 7.06 2.27 -4.66
C ASN A 2 5.81 3.17 -4.73
N ILE A 3 5.23 3.56 -3.61
CA ILE A 3 4.05 4.42 -3.53
C ILE A 3 4.48 5.76 -2.98
N ILE A 4 4.17 6.84 -3.71
CA ILE A 4 4.46 8.21 -3.30
C ILE A 4 3.12 8.90 -3.03
N GLN A 5 2.93 9.35 -1.80
CA GLN A 5 1.73 10.07 -1.34
C GLN A 5 0.41 9.36 -1.68
N GLY A 6 0.38 8.02 -1.55
CA GLY A 6 -0.76 7.18 -1.90
C GLY A 6 -1.92 7.32 -0.92
N ARG A 7 -3.15 7.34 -1.44
CA ARG A 7 -4.39 7.35 -0.66
C ARG A 7 -5.38 6.35 -1.24
N TYR A 8 -6.10 5.64 -0.39
CA TYR A 8 -7.18 4.78 -0.83
C TYR A 8 -8.53 5.26 -0.27
N ASN A 9 -9.48 5.49 -1.18
CA ASN A 9 -10.70 6.25 -0.90
C ASN A 9 -11.67 5.56 0.08
N LEU A 10 -11.50 4.27 0.39
CA LEU A 10 -12.27 3.60 1.45
C LEU A 10 -11.83 4.01 2.87
N ILE A 11 -10.71 4.72 3.01
CA ILE A 11 -10.21 5.22 4.29
C ILE A 11 -10.46 6.72 4.35
N GLU A 12 -11.49 7.12 5.09
CA GLU A 12 -11.81 8.53 5.30
C GLU A 12 -10.70 9.24 6.07
N ASN A 13 -10.42 10.51 5.71
CA ASN A 13 -9.39 11.34 6.34
C ASN A 13 -8.00 10.68 6.42
N CYS A 14 -7.67 9.83 5.45
CA CYS A 14 -6.40 9.13 5.39
C CYS A 14 -5.22 10.09 5.20
N ILE A 15 -4.18 9.92 6.02
CA ILE A 15 -2.88 10.56 5.81
C ILE A 15 -2.20 9.85 4.62
N PRO A 16 -1.75 10.58 3.58
CA PRO A 16 -1.07 9.97 2.44
C PRO A 16 0.15 9.14 2.87
N LEU A 17 0.31 7.99 2.22
CA LEU A 17 1.32 6.99 2.51
C LEU A 17 2.47 7.07 1.49
N ASP A 18 3.69 7.21 2.00
CA ASP A 18 4.90 6.87 1.26
C ASP A 18 5.36 5.46 1.67
N PHE A 19 5.55 4.58 0.69
CA PHE A 19 5.85 3.16 0.95
C PHE A 19 6.75 2.58 -0.14
N GLN A 20 7.82 1.89 0.24
CA GLN A 20 8.72 1.23 -0.70
C GLN A 20 8.96 -0.21 -0.25
N ILE A 21 9.04 -1.16 -1.18
CA ILE A 21 9.49 -2.54 -0.92
C ILE A 21 9.88 -3.21 -2.24
N GLY A 22 10.83 -4.13 -2.19
CA GLY A 22 11.20 -5.01 -3.29
C GLY A 22 12.48 -4.62 -4.02
N ASP A 23 13.04 -3.44 -3.74
CA ASP A 23 14.34 -3.02 -4.26
C ASP A 23 15.48 -3.55 -3.36
N SER A 24 15.80 -2.84 -2.27
CA SER A 24 16.86 -3.22 -1.34
C SER A 24 16.44 -4.26 -0.29
N TYR A 25 15.13 -4.46 -0.08
CA TYR A 25 14.59 -5.41 0.88
C TYR A 25 13.28 -6.03 0.39
N ARG A 26 13.01 -7.26 0.83
CA ARG A 26 11.83 -8.05 0.42
C ARG A 26 10.81 -8.28 1.54
N SER A 27 11.15 -7.91 2.76
CA SER A 27 10.26 -8.05 3.92
C SER A 27 10.29 -6.77 4.74
N LEU A 28 9.11 -6.35 5.21
CA LEU A 28 8.92 -5.18 6.05
C LEU A 28 8.19 -5.61 7.32
N ILE A 29 8.78 -5.34 8.47
CA ILE A 29 8.17 -5.57 9.78
C ILE A 29 7.68 -4.23 10.32
N ILE A 30 6.38 -4.10 10.54
CA ILE A 30 5.76 -2.88 11.09
C ILE A 30 5.43 -3.11 12.56
N THR A 31 6.08 -2.36 13.45
CA THR A 31 5.85 -2.41 14.90
C THR A 31 5.27 -1.09 15.40
N GLY A 32 4.77 -1.06 16.65
CA GLY A 32 4.24 0.15 17.29
C GLY A 32 2.99 -0.10 18.12
N PRO A 33 2.49 0.90 18.85
CA PRO A 33 1.29 0.77 19.69
C PRO A 33 0.04 0.43 18.88
N ASN A 34 -0.96 -0.14 19.55
CA ASN A 34 -2.29 -0.30 18.96
C ASN A 34 -2.85 1.09 18.60
N ALA A 35 -3.54 1.19 17.45
CA ALA A 35 -3.93 2.43 16.77
C ALA A 35 -2.83 3.24 16.05
N GLY A 36 -1.58 2.76 16.00
CA GLY A 36 -0.48 3.41 15.26
C GLY A 36 -0.55 3.29 13.72
N GLY A 37 -1.71 3.06 13.12
CA GLY A 37 -1.88 3.03 11.66
C GLY A 37 -1.33 1.79 10.93
N LYS A 38 -0.78 0.80 11.62
CA LYS A 38 -0.19 -0.41 11.00
C LYS A 38 -1.15 -1.14 10.06
N THR A 39 -2.37 -1.41 10.52
CA THR A 39 -3.43 -2.04 9.70
C THR A 39 -3.87 -1.15 8.55
N VAL A 40 -3.85 0.18 8.72
CA VAL A 40 -4.18 1.14 7.66
C VAL A 40 -3.13 1.07 6.55
N VAL A 41 -1.84 1.03 6.90
CA VAL A 41 -0.74 0.86 5.93
C VAL A 41 -0.94 -0.43 5.12
N LEU A 42 -1.14 -1.57 5.79
CA LEU A 42 -1.33 -2.86 5.11
C LEU A 42 -2.56 -2.87 4.19
N LYS A 43 -3.70 -2.32 4.65
CA LYS A 43 -4.92 -2.21 3.83
C LYS A 43 -4.72 -1.29 2.63
N THR A 44 -4.08 -0.14 2.80
CA THR A 44 -3.82 0.80 1.71
C THR A 44 -2.96 0.15 0.63
N VAL A 45 -1.83 -0.47 1.00
CA VAL A 45 -0.94 -1.13 0.03
C VAL A 45 -1.67 -2.28 -0.68
N GLY A 46 -2.31 -3.17 0.07
CA GLY A 46 -3.03 -4.32 -0.51
C GLY A 46 -4.16 -3.92 -1.45
N LEU A 47 -5.01 -2.96 -1.04
CA LEU A 47 -6.13 -2.49 -1.87
C LEU A 47 -5.65 -1.74 -3.11
N MET A 48 -4.60 -0.92 -3.01
CA MET A 48 -4.02 -0.25 -4.18
C MET A 48 -3.42 -1.26 -5.16
N THR A 49 -2.72 -2.29 -4.67
CA THR A 49 -2.18 -3.36 -5.53
C THR A 49 -3.29 -4.07 -6.29
N LEU A 50 -4.36 -4.47 -5.59
CA LEU A 50 -5.51 -5.14 -6.23
C LEU A 50 -6.23 -4.21 -7.21
N ALA A 51 -6.39 -2.93 -6.88
CA ALA A 51 -7.01 -1.95 -7.75
C ALA A 51 -6.24 -1.78 -9.07
N VAL A 52 -4.91 -1.60 -8.98
CA VAL A 52 -4.06 -1.47 -10.17
C VAL A 52 -4.07 -2.74 -11.02
N MET A 53 -3.97 -3.92 -10.39
CA MET A 53 -4.04 -5.20 -11.12
C MET A 53 -5.41 -5.46 -11.75
N SER A 54 -6.46 -4.79 -11.27
CA SER A 54 -7.80 -4.84 -11.85
C SER A 54 -8.04 -3.75 -12.91
N GLY A 55 -7.02 -2.95 -13.23
CA GLY A 55 -7.11 -1.86 -14.21
C GLY A 55 -7.74 -0.57 -13.68
N PHE A 56 -7.92 -0.42 -12.38
CA PHE A 56 -8.42 0.82 -11.79
C PHE A 56 -7.30 1.85 -11.58
N HIS A 57 -7.64 3.12 -11.74
CA HIS A 57 -6.79 4.21 -11.27
C HIS A 57 -6.72 4.24 -9.75
N VAL A 58 -5.55 4.59 -9.22
CA VAL A 58 -5.32 4.79 -7.78
C VAL A 58 -4.85 6.21 -7.54
N SER A 59 -5.14 6.75 -6.34
CA SER A 59 -4.68 8.08 -5.95
C SER A 59 -3.26 7.97 -5.39
N CYS A 60 -2.28 8.42 -6.17
CA CYS A 60 -0.88 8.54 -5.78
C CYS A 60 -0.20 9.61 -6.63
N ARG A 61 1.00 10.03 -6.23
CA ARG A 61 1.80 11.00 -6.98
C ARG A 61 2.55 10.31 -8.13
N GLU A 62 2.87 11.10 -9.15
CA GLU A 62 3.81 10.73 -10.23
C GLU A 62 5.12 10.16 -9.67
N GLY A 63 5.66 9.14 -10.34
CA GLY A 63 6.82 8.37 -9.89
C GLY A 63 6.47 7.17 -9.00
N SER A 64 5.20 6.95 -8.68
CA SER A 64 4.75 5.72 -8.03
C SER A 64 4.79 4.54 -8.99
N GLU A 65 5.27 3.40 -8.52
CA GLU A 65 5.42 2.15 -9.24
C GLU A 65 4.72 1.01 -8.49
N MET A 66 3.86 0.27 -9.19
CA MET A 66 3.15 -0.87 -8.62
C MET A 66 3.65 -2.17 -9.25
N SER A 67 3.72 -3.22 -8.44
CA SER A 67 4.11 -4.56 -8.90
C SER A 67 2.87 -5.38 -9.22
N VAL A 68 2.97 -6.25 -10.22
CA VAL A 68 1.94 -7.25 -10.57
C VAL A 68 2.31 -8.57 -9.88
N PHE A 69 1.32 -9.23 -9.30
CA PHE A 69 1.51 -10.48 -8.56
C PHE A 69 0.58 -11.57 -9.10
N ASP A 70 1.03 -12.82 -9.11
CA ASP A 70 0.15 -13.95 -9.44
C ASP A 70 -0.84 -14.25 -8.30
N LYS A 71 -0.41 -14.05 -7.06
CA LYS A 71 -1.18 -14.31 -5.85
C LYS A 71 -0.91 -13.23 -4.81
N VAL A 72 -1.98 -12.81 -4.14
CA VAL A 72 -1.92 -11.91 -2.98
C VAL A 72 -2.50 -12.67 -1.79
N PHE A 73 -1.70 -12.81 -0.73
CA PHE A 73 -2.11 -13.49 0.51
C PHE A 73 -2.33 -12.46 1.61
N VAL A 74 -3.37 -12.64 2.40
CA VAL A 74 -3.75 -11.74 3.50
C VAL A 74 -4.22 -12.58 4.68
N ASP A 75 -3.65 -12.31 5.84
CA ASP A 75 -4.09 -12.81 7.14
C ASP A 75 -4.09 -11.63 8.11
N ILE A 76 -5.24 -11.33 8.72
CA ILE A 76 -5.50 -10.09 9.49
C ILE A 76 -6.19 -10.44 10.81
#